data_AF-A0A924CRR2-F1
#
_entry.id   AF-A0A924CRR2-F1
#
_cell.length_a   1.000
_cell.length_b   1.000
_cell.length_c   1.000
_cell.angle_alpha   90.00
_cell.angle_beta   90.00
_cell.angle_gamma   90.00
#
_symmetry.space_group_name_H-M   'P 1'
#
loop_
_entity.id
_entity.type
_entity.pdbx_description
1 polymer ?
#
loop_
_entity_poly.entity_id
_entity_poly.type
_entity_poly.pdbx_seq_one_letter_code
_entity_poly.pdbx_strand_id
1 'polypeptide(L)' 'IRDIISATGTADFVRVRVGIGRPPGRQAAADFVLRDFSSAERLTLPNLVADAADAVELVANAGLTAAQLKFHTAS' A
#
# COMPACT_ATOMS: atom_id res chain seq x y z
N ILE A 1 -4.78 10.75 2.48
CA ILE A 1 -6.09 10.38 1.87
C ILE A 1 -7.18 11.40 2.16
N ARG A 2 -7.56 11.64 3.43
CA ARG A 2 -8.62 12.61 3.78
C ARG A 2 -8.38 13.99 3.18
N ASP A 3 -7.14 14.46 3.28
CA ASP A 3 -6.72 15.74 2.73
C ASP A 3 -6.84 15.81 1.20
N ILE A 4 -6.38 14.76 0.49
CA ILE A 4 -6.54 14.63 -0.97
C ILE A 4 -8.02 14.69 -1.37
N ILE A 5 -8.90 13.95 -0.68
CA ILE A 5 -10.35 13.99 -0.96
C ILE A 5 -10.93 15.39 -0.72
N SER A 6 -10.48 16.06 0.34
CA SER A 6 -10.89 17.44 0.62
C SER A 6 -10.44 18.41 -0.48
N ALA A 7 -9.25 18.21 -1.05
CA ALA A 7 -8.69 19.05 -2.09
C ALA A 7 -9.29 18.78 -3.47
N THR A 8 -9.62 17.54 -3.80
CA THR A 8 -10.17 17.15 -5.12
C THR A 8 -11.69 17.12 -5.16
N GLY A 9 -12.36 17.17 -4.00
CA GLY A 9 -13.82 17.05 -3.89
C GLY A 9 -14.36 15.63 -4.13
N THR A 10 -13.49 14.63 -4.33
CA THR A 10 -13.91 13.26 -4.63
C THR A 10 -12.94 12.22 -4.09
N ALA A 11 -13.46 11.02 -3.82
CA ALA A 11 -12.67 9.83 -3.51
C ALA A 11 -12.34 8.99 -4.75
N ASP A 12 -12.81 9.41 -5.92
CA ASP A 12 -12.72 8.69 -7.19
C ASP A 12 -11.32 8.81 -7.81
N PHE A 13 -10.39 8.08 -7.22
CA PHE A 13 -9.04 7.93 -7.71
C PHE A 13 -8.49 6.56 -7.31
N VAL A 14 -7.69 5.97 -8.20
CA VAL A 14 -7.05 4.68 -7.97
C VAL A 14 -5.99 4.81 -6.87
N ARG A 15 -5.87 3.78 -6.03
CA ARG A 15 -4.90 3.71 -4.93
C ARG A 15 -4.27 2.33 -4.90
N VAL A 16 -2.94 2.29 -4.88
CA VAL A 16 -2.19 1.07 -4.53
C VAL A 16 -2.04 1.03 -3.01
N ARG A 17 -2.49 -0.06 -2.38
CA ARG A 17 -2.47 -0.21 -0.91
C ARG A 17 -1.34 -1.15 -0.52
N VAL A 18 -0.34 -0.61 0.17
CA VAL A 18 0.79 -1.39 0.69
C VAL A 18 0.54 -1.71 2.16
N GLY A 19 0.50 -3.00 2.50
CA GLY A 19 0.24 -3.46 3.86
C GLY A 19 1.50 -3.38 4.72
N ILE A 20 1.41 -2.67 5.86
CA ILE A 20 2.50 -2.58 6.86
C ILE A 20 2.16 -3.32 8.17
N GLY A 21 1.14 -4.18 8.16
CA GLY A 21 0.65 -4.87 9.37
C GLY A 21 -0.33 -4.04 10.21
N ARG A 22 -0.49 -4.43 11.48
CA ARG A 22 -1.38 -3.76 12.44
C ARG A 22 -0.62 -3.49 13.75
N PRO A 23 -0.95 -2.39 14.46
CA PRO A 23 -0.38 -2.12 15.78
C PRO A 23 -0.66 -3.29 16.74
N PRO A 24 0.37 -3.82 17.44
CA PRO A 24 0.16 -4.85 18.45
C PRO A 24 -0.58 -4.31 19.68
N GLY A 25 -1.60 -5.05 20.13
CA GLY A 25 -2.31 -4.77 21.37
C GLY A 25 -2.99 -3.38 21.38
N ARG A 26 -2.67 -2.58 22.41
CA ARG A 26 -3.22 -1.22 22.61
C ARG A 26 -2.29 -0.11 22.11
N GLN A 27 -1.30 -0.40 21.28
CA GLN A 27 -0.41 0.62 20.72
C GLN A 27 -1.22 1.63 19.87
N ALA A 28 -0.92 2.93 20.02
CA ALA A 28 -1.52 3.95 19.18
C ALA A 28 -1.07 3.79 17.72
N ALA A 29 -2.00 3.99 16.78
CA ALA A 29 -1.70 3.83 15.36
C ALA A 29 -0.62 4.80 14.87
N ALA A 30 -0.59 6.03 15.42
CA ALA A 30 0.43 7.03 15.08
C ALA A 30 1.84 6.52 15.42
N ASP A 31 2.02 5.93 16.60
CA ASP A 31 3.33 5.37 17.01
C ASP A 31 3.74 4.19 16.13
N PHE A 32 2.77 3.39 15.67
CA PHE A 32 3.05 2.23 14.81
C PHE A 32 3.47 2.65 13.39
N VAL A 33 2.93 3.75 12.85
CA VAL A 33 3.31 4.20 11.49
C VAL A 33 4.58 5.04 11.47
N LEU A 34 5.00 5.60 12.61
CA LEU A 34 6.20 6.44 12.73
C LEU A 34 7.45 5.66 13.16
N ARG A 35 7.32 4.41 13.62
CA ARG A 35 8.47 3.56 13.95
C ARG A 35 9.16 3.02 12.70
N ASP A 36 10.43 2.69 12.87
CA ASP A 36 11.16 1.91 11.88
C ASP A 36 10.64 0.48 11.75
N PHE A 37 10.82 -0.08 10.56
CA PHE A 37 10.67 -1.51 10.30
C PHE A 37 11.70 -2.30 11.11
N SER A 38 11.26 -3.39 11.73
CA SER A 38 12.08 -4.37 12.43
C SER A 38 13.03 -5.11 11.48
N SER A 39 14.05 -5.77 12.03
CA SER A 39 14.99 -6.58 11.22
C SER A 39 14.28 -7.67 10.41
N ALA A 40 13.21 -8.26 10.93
CA ALA A 40 12.44 -9.27 10.22
C ALA A 40 11.66 -8.67 9.04
N GLU A 41 11.01 -7.52 9.24
CA GLU A 41 10.27 -6.82 8.19
C GLU A 41 11.21 -6.29 7.09
N ARG A 42 12.41 -5.85 7.47
CA ARG A 42 13.42 -5.37 6.51
C ARG A 42 13.86 -6.45 5.51
N LEU A 43 13.71 -7.74 5.83
CA LEU A 43 14.03 -8.83 4.91
C LEU A 43 13.01 -8.92 3.76
N THR A 44 11.74 -8.57 3.99
CA THR A 44 10.67 -8.65 2.99
C THR A 44 10.33 -7.29 2.37
N LEU A 45 10.75 -6.20 3.02
CA LEU A 45 10.49 -4.83 2.57
C LEU A 45 10.94 -4.55 1.12
N PRO A 46 12.11 -5.01 0.63
CA PRO A 46 12.51 -4.76 -0.76
C PRO A 46 11.51 -5.34 -1.78
N ASN A 47 11.04 -6.56 -1.53
CA ASN A 47 10.06 -7.21 -2.40
C ASN A 47 8.71 -6.50 -2.34
N LEU A 48 8.27 -6.12 -1.13
CA LEU A 48 7.02 -5.36 -0.95
C LEU A 48 7.04 -4.02 -1.70
N VAL A 49 8.17 -3.31 -1.67
CA VAL A 49 8.35 -2.04 -2.38
C VAL A 49 8.40 -2.25 -3.89
N ALA A 50 9.09 -3.30 -4.37
CA ALA A 50 9.13 -3.66 -5.79
C ALA A 50 7.73 -4.02 -6.31
N ASP A 51 6.99 -4.89 -5.61
CA ASP A 51 5.63 -5.27 -5.98
C ASP A 51 4.70 -4.05 -6.03
N ALA A 52 4.84 -3.12 -5.09
CA ALA A 52 4.07 -1.88 -5.09
C ALA A 52 4.41 -0.98 -6.29
N ALA A 53 5.69 -0.87 -6.67
CA ALA A 53 6.12 -0.12 -7.84
C ALA A 53 5.57 -0.75 -9.14
N ASP A 54 5.73 -2.06 -9.30
CA ASP A 54 5.18 -2.82 -10.43
C ASP A 54 3.65 -2.67 -10.53
N ALA A 55 2.95 -2.64 -9.39
CA ALA A 55 1.51 -2.41 -9.36
C ALA A 55 1.13 -1.00 -9.84
N VAL A 56 1.89 0.03 -9.43
CA VAL A 56 1.69 1.41 -9.92
C VAL A 56 1.92 1.48 -11.43
N GLU A 57 3.01 0.89 -11.93
CA GLU A 57 3.32 0.86 -13.36
C GLU A 57 2.25 0.12 -14.16
N LEU A 58 1.78 -1.02 -13.66
CA LEU A 58 0.76 -1.81 -14.35
C LEU A 58 -0.60 -1.10 -14.38
N VAL A 59 -0.96 -0.38 -13.30
CA VAL A 59 -2.14 0.49 -13.31
C VAL A 59 -2.02 1.56 -14.40
N ALA A 60 -0.86 2.21 -14.53
CA ALA A 60 -0.64 3.28 -15.50
C ALA A 60 -0.63 2.76 -16.96
N ASN A 61 -0.05 1.59 -17.19
CA ASN A 61 0.17 1.06 -18.54
C ASN A 61 -0.97 0.15 -19.06
N ALA A 62 -1.66 -0.58 -18.16
CA ALA A 62 -2.66 -1.59 -18.53
C ALA A 62 -4.00 -1.45 -17.77
N GLY A 63 -4.13 -0.48 -16.87
CA GLY A 63 -5.36 -0.18 -16.14
C GLY A 63 -5.57 -1.02 -14.88
N LEU A 64 -6.59 -0.62 -14.10
CA LEU A 64 -6.87 -1.17 -12.77
C LEU A 64 -7.17 -2.67 -12.77
N THR A 65 -8.01 -3.15 -13.69
CA THR A 65 -8.43 -4.56 -13.74
C THR A 65 -7.24 -5.49 -13.96
N ALA A 66 -6.33 -5.16 -14.88
CA ALA A 66 -5.13 -5.95 -15.14
C ALA A 66 -4.21 -6.02 -13.91
N ALA A 67 -4.01 -4.88 -13.24
CA ALA A 67 -3.22 -4.84 -12.01
C ALA A 67 -3.86 -5.67 -10.88
N GLN A 68 -5.17 -5.57 -10.68
CA GLN A 68 -5.88 -6.35 -9.67
C GLN A 68 -5.75 -7.86 -9.91
N LEU A 69 -5.89 -8.32 -11.15
CA LEU A 69 -5.74 -9.74 -11.50
C LEU A 69 -4.31 -10.25 -11.25
N LYS A 70 -3.29 -9.42 -11.46
CA LYS A 70 -1.90 -9.82 -11.17
C LYS A 70 -1.61 -9.92 -9.67
N PHE A 71 -2.06 -8.93 -8.89
CA PHE A 71 -1.61 -8.76 -7.49
C PHE A 71 -2.59 -9.24 -6.41
N HIS A 72 -3.88 -9.43 -6.73
CA HIS A 72 -4.90 -9.80 -5.73
C HIS A 72 -5.52 -11.19 -5.95
N THR A 73 -5.10 -11.92 -6.97
CA THR A 73 -5.58 -13.29 -7.17
C THR A 73 -4.75 -14.21 -6.29
N ALA A 74 -5.40 -14.95 -5.40
CA ALA A 74 -4.73 -15.99 -4.62
C ALA A 74 -4.13 -17.02 -5.60
N SER A 75 -2.84 -17.31 -5.46
CA SER A 75 -2.29 -18.58 -5.92
C SER A 75 -2.48 -19.63 -4.85
#